data_AF-A0A945CFC9-F1
#
_entry.id   AF-A0A945CFC9-F1
#
_cell.length_a   1.000
_cell.length_b   1.000
_cell.length_c   1.000
_cell.angle_alpha   90.00
_cell.angle_beta   90.00
_cell.angle_gamma   90.00
#
_symmetry.space_group_name_H-M   'P 1'
#
loop_
_entity.id
_entity.type
_entity.pdbx_description
1 polymer ?
#
loop_
_entity_poly.entity_id
_entity_poly.type
_entity_poly.pdbx_seq_one_letter_code
_entity_poly.pdbx_strand_id
1 'polypeptide(L)'
;MNSENSKLPVLFELDPLPPQPAETDWAFVDELRTAPYHRRINWQERPPAADEAFFPKGIRLEPNFPDPRDLLATAVADFRHFLDTVGLKSDGAYPLVTRLRKTSIREEYRVKITPDSCELTAGDTEGIRRGLIWIEDEILRRGGPFLPIGTFRRKPTVRTRISRCFYGPVNRPPKSRDELADDVDYYPEEYLNRLAHEGVNALWFTLHFFQTVPSAIIPEYGANAGPRLEKLRRTVRKCERYGIRIYPFCIEPAAFNWPYPELAAAGAAHPDLKGHQNAFCTSTEKGRAYLEEATRTLFTEVPDLGGLITIPVGERLTHCYSSTIPHGSRGTASNSCPRCSQRQPWEVLVDTLAAMERGIHSVAPEAELVAWPYGQFICWGKEKTIEAAGHIPKGVILQHNFETGGHNKQLGKLRPAWDYWLSYVGPSDLFRACAVAATARNTRISAKLQVACSHEVATTQVVPAPGILFEKFRQMRRLQVSSAMLSWYFGTYPSLMTRAAG
;
A
#
# COMPACT_ATOMS: atom_id res chain seq x y z
N MET A 1 35.06 8.76 57.83
CA MET A 1 33.70 8.70 57.25
C MET A 1 33.53 9.92 56.36
N ASN A 2 33.86 9.81 55.07
CA ASN A 2 33.67 10.88 54.11
C ASN A 2 32.35 10.64 53.38
N SER A 3 31.44 11.60 53.48
CA SER A 3 30.22 11.68 52.68
C SER A 3 30.57 12.23 51.30
N GLU A 4 30.76 11.34 50.32
CA GLU A 4 30.79 11.75 48.91
C GLU A 4 29.35 11.93 48.41
N ASN A 5 29.01 13.19 48.18
CA ASN A 5 27.83 13.64 47.44
C ASN A 5 27.79 12.95 46.07
N SER A 6 26.83 12.05 45.87
CA SER A 6 26.45 11.60 44.52
C SER A 6 25.80 12.77 43.78
N LYS A 7 26.59 13.53 43.02
CA LYS A 7 26.07 14.47 42.03
C LYS A 7 25.33 13.65 40.98
N LEU A 8 23.99 13.74 40.99
CA LEU A 8 23.15 13.35 39.87
C LEU A 8 23.74 13.98 38.59
N PRO A 9 23.89 13.22 37.48
CA PRO A 9 24.40 13.79 36.24
C PRO A 9 23.46 14.92 35.80
N VAL A 10 24.07 16.02 35.38
CA VAL A 10 23.40 17.20 34.82
C VAL A 10 22.33 16.75 33.84
N LEU A 11 21.06 17.02 34.17
CA LEU A 11 19.96 16.98 33.21
C LEU A 11 20.37 17.91 32.08
N PHE A 12 20.64 17.36 30.90
CA PHE A 12 20.75 18.17 29.69
C PHE A 12 19.42 18.90 29.54
N GLU A 13 19.39 20.20 29.82
CA GLU A 13 18.30 21.05 29.35
C GLU A 13 18.35 20.98 27.83
N LEU A 14 17.43 20.22 27.25
CA LEU A 14 17.25 20.24 25.81
C LEU A 14 16.79 21.66 25.47
N ASP A 15 17.50 22.30 24.53
CA ASP A 15 17.02 23.54 23.92
C ASP A 15 15.55 23.35 23.51
N PRO A 16 14.70 24.38 23.68
CA PRO A 16 13.32 24.28 23.24
C PRO A 16 13.31 23.86 21.77
N LEU A 17 12.57 22.78 21.47
CA LEU A 17 12.43 22.31 20.10
C LEU A 17 11.96 23.49 19.24
N PRO A 18 12.62 23.75 18.09
CA PRO A 18 12.19 24.83 17.21
C PRO A 18 10.71 24.58 16.82
N PRO A 19 9.92 25.66 16.65
CA PRO A 19 8.54 25.51 16.22
C PRO A 19 8.50 24.75 14.89
N GLN A 20 7.50 23.89 14.73
CA GLN A 20 7.31 23.20 13.46
C GLN A 20 7.04 24.24 12.35
N PRO A 21 7.74 24.16 11.20
CA PRO A 21 7.49 25.08 10.09
C PRO A 21 6.05 24.95 9.59
N ALA A 22 5.46 26.07 9.16
CA ALA A 22 4.09 26.09 8.67
C ALA A 22 3.97 25.24 7.38
N GLU A 23 2.77 24.74 7.07
CA GLU A 23 2.55 23.98 5.83
C GLU A 23 2.88 24.81 4.57
N THR A 24 2.79 26.14 4.66
CA THR A 24 3.20 27.08 3.61
C THR A 24 4.71 27.08 3.35
N ASP A 25 5.52 26.62 4.30
CA ASP A 25 6.98 26.56 4.18
C ASP A 25 7.45 25.22 3.59
N TRP A 26 6.53 24.28 3.32
CA TRP A 26 6.84 22.94 2.85
C TRP A 26 7.11 22.91 1.33
N ALA A 27 8.27 23.44 0.92
CA ALA A 27 8.66 23.51 -0.49
C ALA A 27 8.64 22.16 -1.24
N PHE A 28 8.77 21.04 -0.53
CA PHE A 28 8.68 19.70 -1.13
C PHE A 28 7.28 19.39 -1.69
N VAL A 29 6.21 20.03 -1.21
CA VAL A 29 4.86 19.84 -1.75
C VAL A 29 4.78 20.42 -3.16
N ASP A 30 5.33 21.62 -3.35
CA ASP A 30 5.44 22.24 -4.66
C ASP A 30 6.36 21.45 -5.58
N GLU A 31 7.51 20.98 -5.08
CA GLU A 31 8.42 20.11 -5.84
C GLU A 31 7.69 18.86 -6.37
N LEU A 32 7.00 18.11 -5.50
CA LEU A 32 6.28 16.90 -5.90
C LEU A 32 5.11 17.19 -6.84
N ARG A 33 4.59 18.41 -6.83
CA ARG A 33 3.50 18.85 -7.72
C ARG A 33 3.99 19.27 -9.10
N THR A 34 5.14 19.95 -9.20
CA THR A 34 5.53 20.66 -10.43
C THR A 34 6.86 20.24 -11.02
N ALA A 35 7.76 19.63 -10.25
CA ALA A 35 9.05 19.22 -10.78
C ALA A 35 8.85 18.03 -11.73
N PRO A 36 9.37 18.06 -12.96
CA PRO A 36 9.27 16.94 -13.88
C PRO A 36 10.07 15.73 -13.36
N TYR A 37 9.60 14.52 -13.67
CA TYR A 37 10.36 13.29 -13.39
C TYR A 37 11.66 13.23 -14.19
N HIS A 38 11.55 13.44 -15.51
CA HIS A 38 12.66 13.38 -16.45
C HIS A 38 13.58 14.59 -16.32
N ARG A 39 14.88 14.37 -16.48
CA ARG A 39 15.91 15.42 -16.44
C ARG A 39 16.76 15.34 -17.69
N ARG A 40 17.22 16.49 -18.18
CA ARG A 40 18.10 16.56 -19.35
C ARG A 40 19.38 15.76 -19.11
N ILE A 41 19.76 14.95 -20.09
CA ILE A 41 20.97 14.14 -20.06
C ILE A 41 21.86 14.52 -21.23
N ASN A 42 23.15 14.70 -20.95
CA ASN A 42 24.16 14.86 -21.97
C ASN A 42 24.80 13.49 -22.20
N TRP A 43 24.53 12.91 -23.37
CA TRP A 43 25.12 11.64 -23.75
C TRP A 43 26.62 11.77 -23.97
N GLN A 44 27.39 10.77 -23.54
CA GLN A 44 28.76 10.61 -24.01
C GLN A 44 28.71 9.88 -25.36
N GLU A 45 29.19 10.53 -26.42
CA GLU A 45 29.22 9.91 -27.74
C GLU A 45 30.06 8.64 -27.72
N ARG A 46 29.47 7.56 -28.24
CA ARG A 46 30.14 6.27 -28.44
C ARG A 46 29.51 5.51 -29.59
N PRO A 47 30.25 4.60 -30.26
CA PRO A 47 29.64 3.66 -31.20
C PRO A 47 28.71 2.66 -30.48
N PRO A 48 27.71 2.10 -31.19
CA PRO A 48 26.92 1.00 -30.66
C PRO A 48 27.77 -0.26 -30.45
N ALA A 49 27.48 -1.01 -29.39
CA ALA A 49 28.02 -2.36 -29.23
C ALA A 49 27.36 -3.33 -30.22
N ALA A 50 27.99 -4.50 -30.44
CA ALA A 50 27.51 -5.50 -31.40
C ALA A 50 26.10 -6.05 -31.08
N ASP A 51 25.69 -5.98 -29.81
CA ASP A 51 24.39 -6.41 -29.31
C ASP A 51 23.40 -5.26 -29.11
N GLU A 52 23.65 -4.09 -29.70
CA GLU A 52 22.80 -2.90 -29.55
C GLU A 52 22.11 -2.49 -30.86
N ALA A 53 20.82 -2.24 -30.79
CA ALA A 53 20.11 -1.45 -31.78
C ALA A 53 20.47 0.03 -31.57
N PHE A 54 20.72 0.77 -32.66
CA PHE A 54 21.13 2.17 -32.62
C PHE A 54 20.13 3.05 -33.39
N PHE A 55 19.57 4.05 -32.71
CA PHE A 55 18.50 4.89 -33.26
C PHE A 55 18.78 6.39 -33.01
N PRO A 56 19.84 6.96 -33.59
CA PRO A 56 20.23 8.36 -33.33
C PRO A 56 19.18 9.37 -33.79
N LYS A 57 18.24 8.97 -34.66
CA LYS A 57 17.13 9.79 -35.14
C LYS A 57 15.89 9.70 -34.26
N GLY A 58 15.95 9.01 -33.12
CA GLY A 58 14.84 8.83 -32.18
C GLY A 58 13.93 7.64 -32.50
N ILE A 59 12.84 7.54 -31.73
CA ILE A 59 11.89 6.43 -31.73
C ILE A 59 10.51 6.94 -32.11
N ARG A 60 9.81 6.24 -33.01
CA ARG A 60 8.39 6.46 -33.30
C ARG A 60 7.55 5.42 -32.60
N LEU A 61 6.75 5.85 -31.62
CA LEU A 61 5.80 4.98 -30.92
C LEU A 61 4.55 4.77 -31.78
N GLU A 62 4.25 3.50 -32.07
CA GLU A 62 3.07 3.03 -32.81
C GLU A 62 2.14 2.30 -31.83
N PRO A 63 1.15 3.00 -31.24
CA PRO A 63 0.34 2.49 -30.13
C PRO A 63 -0.76 1.53 -30.62
N ASN A 64 -0.39 0.36 -31.13
CA ASN A 64 -1.33 -0.63 -31.68
C ASN A 64 -1.97 -1.53 -30.60
N PHE A 65 -1.71 -1.28 -29.31
CA PHE A 65 -2.40 -1.94 -28.20
C PHE A 65 -3.83 -1.35 -28.02
N PRO A 66 -4.87 -2.19 -27.86
CA PRO A 66 -6.24 -1.70 -27.67
C PRO A 66 -6.43 -1.09 -26.28
N ASP A 67 -6.73 0.21 -26.21
CA ASP A 67 -6.97 0.95 -24.97
C ASP A 67 -8.22 1.84 -25.08
N PRO A 68 -9.43 1.27 -24.97
CA PRO A 68 -10.69 2.01 -25.17
C PRO A 68 -10.99 3.04 -24.07
N ARG A 69 -10.30 2.96 -22.92
CA ARG A 69 -10.44 3.88 -21.78
C ARG A 69 -9.38 4.98 -21.76
N ASP A 70 -8.46 4.99 -22.73
CA ASP A 70 -7.35 5.94 -22.83
C ASP A 70 -6.46 5.99 -21.56
N LEU A 71 -6.29 4.83 -20.90
CA LEU A 71 -5.50 4.73 -19.67
C LEU A 71 -4.00 4.94 -19.91
N LEU A 72 -3.52 4.65 -21.12
CA LEU A 72 -2.11 4.80 -21.52
C LEU A 72 -1.75 6.23 -21.95
N ALA A 73 -2.70 7.16 -22.03
CA ALA A 73 -2.44 8.55 -22.46
C ALA A 73 -1.27 9.18 -21.71
N THR A 74 -1.25 9.04 -20.37
CA THR A 74 -0.19 9.57 -19.52
C THR A 74 1.16 8.87 -19.76
N ALA A 75 1.18 7.55 -19.96
CA ALA A 75 2.41 6.79 -20.24
C ALA A 75 2.99 7.18 -21.61
N VAL A 76 2.13 7.36 -22.61
CA VAL A 76 2.52 7.75 -23.96
C VAL A 76 3.05 9.19 -23.96
N ALA A 77 2.38 10.10 -23.25
CA ALA A 77 2.83 11.48 -23.10
C ALA A 77 4.17 11.54 -22.36
N ASP A 78 4.31 10.79 -21.26
CA ASP A 78 5.54 10.73 -20.48
C ASP A 78 6.71 10.14 -21.29
N PHE A 79 6.51 9.04 -22.01
CA PHE A 79 7.53 8.45 -22.88
C PHE A 79 8.00 9.42 -23.98
N ARG A 80 7.07 10.17 -24.59
CA ARG A 80 7.42 11.21 -25.57
C ARG A 80 8.20 12.35 -24.93
N HIS A 81 7.81 12.78 -23.73
CA HIS A 81 8.51 13.80 -22.97
C HIS A 81 9.91 13.34 -22.55
N PHE A 82 10.08 12.08 -22.16
CA PHE A 82 11.38 11.46 -21.93
C PHE A 82 12.27 11.58 -23.16
N LEU A 83 11.80 11.14 -24.33
CA LEU A 83 12.57 11.19 -25.58
C LEU A 83 13.04 12.61 -25.88
N ASP A 84 12.13 13.60 -25.82
CA ASP A 84 12.47 15.01 -26.03
C ASP A 84 13.52 15.51 -25.03
N THR A 85 13.34 15.20 -23.74
CA THR A 85 14.24 15.59 -22.65
C THR A 85 15.65 15.05 -22.83
N VAL A 86 15.78 13.86 -23.41
CA VAL A 86 17.07 13.22 -23.70
C VAL A 86 17.55 13.44 -25.14
N GLY A 87 16.94 14.37 -25.87
CA GLY A 87 17.39 14.80 -27.20
C GLY A 87 17.08 13.81 -28.34
N LEU A 88 16.07 12.96 -28.16
CA LEU A 88 15.59 12.00 -29.16
C LEU A 88 14.23 12.43 -29.70
N LYS A 89 14.06 12.30 -31.01
CA LYS A 89 12.77 12.61 -31.64
C LYS A 89 11.73 11.54 -31.35
N SER A 90 10.50 11.96 -31.08
CA SER A 90 9.34 11.07 -30.88
C SER A 90 8.66 10.60 -32.18
N ASP A 91 9.09 11.15 -33.32
CA ASP A 91 8.70 10.77 -34.68
C ASP A 91 9.86 10.13 -35.46
N GLY A 92 10.84 9.57 -34.73
CA GLY A 92 12.07 9.03 -35.30
C GLY A 92 11.90 7.83 -36.23
N ALA A 93 13.00 7.38 -36.83
CA ALA A 93 12.96 6.29 -37.82
C ALA A 93 12.73 4.90 -37.18
N TYR A 94 13.08 4.73 -35.91
CA TYR A 94 13.03 3.43 -35.24
C TYR A 94 11.62 3.15 -34.66
N PRO A 95 10.86 2.19 -35.21
CA PRO A 95 9.51 1.91 -34.75
C PRO A 95 9.52 1.15 -33.41
N LEU A 96 8.73 1.66 -32.46
CA LEU A 96 8.34 0.97 -31.23
C LEU A 96 6.85 0.66 -31.32
N VAL A 97 6.51 -0.61 -31.55
CA VAL A 97 5.11 -1.03 -31.74
C VAL A 97 4.58 -1.68 -30.46
N THR A 98 3.46 -1.17 -29.92
CA THR A 98 2.76 -1.83 -28.80
C THR A 98 1.67 -2.77 -29.31
N ARG A 99 1.53 -3.97 -28.72
CA ARG A 99 0.54 -4.96 -29.17
C ARG A 99 -0.03 -5.79 -28.02
N LEU A 100 -1.28 -6.22 -28.18
CA LEU A 100 -1.90 -7.16 -27.25
C LEU A 100 -1.24 -8.54 -27.35
N ARG A 101 -0.93 -9.15 -26.21
CA ARG A 101 -0.46 -10.52 -26.08
C ARG A 101 -0.94 -11.09 -24.76
N LYS A 102 -1.54 -12.29 -24.78
CA LYS A 102 -1.93 -12.96 -23.54
C LYS A 102 -0.73 -13.13 -22.59
N THR A 103 -0.90 -12.70 -21.35
CA THR A 103 0.05 -12.85 -20.25
C THR A 103 -0.54 -13.69 -19.13
N SER A 104 0.30 -14.08 -18.17
CA SER A 104 -0.11 -14.90 -17.02
C SER A 104 -0.54 -14.07 -15.81
N ILE A 105 -0.18 -12.78 -15.79
CA ILE A 105 -0.43 -11.87 -14.68
C ILE A 105 -0.46 -10.42 -15.18
N ARG A 106 -1.19 -9.56 -14.47
CA ARG A 106 -1.16 -8.10 -14.71
C ARG A 106 0.27 -7.56 -14.60
N GLU A 107 0.58 -6.53 -15.38
CA GLU A 107 1.92 -5.90 -15.47
C GLU A 107 3.02 -6.78 -16.09
N GLU A 108 2.69 -7.99 -16.55
CA GLU A 108 3.63 -8.78 -17.32
C GLU A 108 3.75 -8.22 -18.74
N TYR A 109 4.99 -8.17 -19.24
CA TYR A 109 5.27 -7.73 -20.61
C TYR A 109 6.44 -8.48 -21.23
N ARG A 110 6.51 -8.39 -22.55
CA ARG A 110 7.60 -8.87 -23.38
C ARG A 110 8.03 -7.77 -24.34
N VAL A 111 9.34 -7.51 -24.39
CA VAL A 111 9.96 -6.61 -25.35
C VAL A 111 10.87 -7.41 -26.27
N LYS A 112 10.64 -7.32 -27.59
CA LYS A 112 11.52 -7.90 -28.62
C LYS A 112 12.20 -6.75 -29.36
N ILE A 113 13.52 -6.71 -29.31
CA ILE A 113 14.35 -5.67 -29.95
C ILE A 113 15.17 -6.32 -31.05
N THR A 114 15.18 -5.66 -32.20
CA THR A 114 16.00 -5.97 -33.38
C THR A 114 16.78 -4.71 -33.79
N PRO A 115 17.78 -4.80 -34.68
CA PRO A 115 18.48 -3.62 -35.20
C PRO A 115 17.54 -2.55 -35.77
N ASP A 116 16.39 -2.97 -36.31
CA ASP A 116 15.48 -2.10 -37.08
C ASP A 116 14.15 -1.79 -36.37
N SER A 117 13.83 -2.44 -35.26
CA SER A 117 12.52 -2.28 -34.60
C SER A 117 12.47 -2.81 -33.16
N CYS A 118 11.54 -2.26 -32.38
CA CYS A 118 11.17 -2.74 -31.06
C CYS A 118 9.66 -3.08 -31.02
N GLU A 119 9.33 -4.26 -30.50
CA GLU A 119 7.95 -4.72 -30.26
C GLU A 119 7.73 -4.90 -28.76
N LEU A 120 6.81 -4.13 -28.19
CA LEU A 120 6.35 -4.24 -26.81
C LEU A 120 4.97 -4.91 -26.76
N THR A 121 4.87 -6.04 -26.06
CA THR A 121 3.64 -6.83 -25.97
C THR A 121 3.25 -7.09 -24.52
N ALA A 122 1.96 -6.94 -24.19
CA ALA A 122 1.42 -7.21 -22.85
C ALA A 122 -0.05 -7.64 -22.90
N GLY A 123 -0.56 -8.18 -21.80
CA GLY A 123 -1.96 -8.63 -21.67
C GLY A 123 -2.91 -7.57 -21.12
N ASP A 124 -2.36 -6.46 -20.64
CA ASP A 124 -3.08 -5.35 -20.02
C ASP A 124 -2.31 -4.04 -20.21
N THR A 125 -3.00 -2.92 -19.99
CA THR A 125 -2.43 -1.57 -20.10
C THR A 125 -1.20 -1.39 -19.21
N GLU A 126 -1.17 -1.98 -18.02
CA GLU A 126 -0.05 -1.77 -17.11
C GLU A 126 1.19 -2.54 -17.54
N GLY A 127 1.05 -3.69 -18.18
CA GLY A 127 2.19 -4.33 -18.82
C GLY A 127 2.81 -3.45 -19.92
N ILE A 128 1.99 -2.74 -20.72
CA ILE A 128 2.52 -1.75 -21.68
C ILE A 128 3.21 -0.59 -20.95
N ARG A 129 2.59 0.00 -19.92
CA ARG A 129 3.20 1.08 -19.12
C ARG A 129 4.55 0.66 -18.54
N ARG A 130 4.63 -0.50 -17.88
CA ARG A 130 5.88 -1.04 -17.32
C ARG A 130 6.92 -1.32 -18.40
N GLY A 131 6.49 -1.73 -19.59
CA GLY A 131 7.36 -1.95 -20.74
C GLY A 131 7.96 -0.65 -21.29
N LEU A 132 7.19 0.43 -21.37
CA LEU A 132 7.68 1.76 -21.77
C LEU A 132 8.73 2.26 -20.77
N ILE A 133 8.43 2.25 -19.48
CA ILE A 133 9.37 2.62 -18.41
C ILE A 133 10.66 1.79 -18.49
N TRP A 134 10.55 0.48 -18.78
CA TRP A 134 11.73 -0.37 -18.95
C TRP A 134 12.58 0.03 -20.17
N ILE A 135 11.96 0.45 -21.28
CA ILE A 135 12.68 0.94 -22.46
C ILE A 135 13.43 2.23 -22.14
N GLU A 136 12.79 3.18 -21.43
CA GLU A 136 13.44 4.39 -20.95
C GLU A 136 14.67 4.06 -20.08
N ASP A 137 14.49 3.12 -19.15
CA ASP A 137 15.56 2.65 -18.28
C ASP A 137 16.72 1.99 -19.02
N GLU A 138 16.47 1.23 -20.10
CA GLU A 138 17.53 0.66 -20.92
C GLU A 138 18.30 1.74 -21.70
N ILE A 139 17.60 2.76 -22.24
CA ILE A 139 18.23 3.91 -22.92
C ILE A 139 19.16 4.64 -21.94
N LEU A 140 18.65 4.92 -20.72
CA LEU A 140 19.42 5.53 -19.64
C LEU A 140 20.62 4.68 -19.23
N ARG A 141 20.41 3.37 -19.00
CA ARG A 141 21.46 2.43 -18.57
C ARG A 141 22.59 2.30 -19.59
N ARG A 142 22.27 2.39 -20.88
CA ARG A 142 23.25 2.27 -21.98
C ARG A 142 23.93 3.58 -22.34
N GLY A 143 23.47 4.70 -21.77
CA GLY A 143 24.11 6.00 -21.94
C GLY A 143 23.94 6.60 -23.34
N GLY A 144 22.83 6.30 -24.04
CA GLY A 144 22.57 6.85 -25.37
C GLY A 144 21.39 6.17 -26.07
N PRO A 145 21.17 6.45 -27.37
CA PRO A 145 20.09 5.88 -28.17
C PRO A 145 20.36 4.43 -28.58
N PHE A 146 20.51 3.58 -27.54
CA PHE A 146 20.84 2.17 -27.65
C PHE A 146 19.81 1.32 -26.92
N LEU A 147 19.45 0.19 -27.51
CA LEU A 147 18.66 -0.85 -26.84
C LEU A 147 19.31 -2.23 -27.05
N PRO A 148 19.24 -3.14 -26.06
CA PRO A 148 19.78 -4.49 -26.23
C PRO A 148 18.99 -5.26 -27.29
N ILE A 149 19.66 -5.82 -28.29
CA ILE A 149 19.04 -6.75 -29.23
C ILE A 149 18.69 -8.06 -28.49
N GLY A 150 17.45 -8.53 -28.65
CA GLY A 150 17.01 -9.76 -28.01
C GLY A 150 15.52 -9.79 -27.69
N THR A 151 15.13 -10.76 -26.87
CA THR A 151 13.76 -10.87 -26.34
C THR A 151 13.81 -10.91 -24.82
N PHE A 152 13.15 -9.94 -24.19
CA PHE A 152 13.11 -9.75 -22.75
C PHE A 152 11.69 -9.96 -22.25
N ARG A 153 11.54 -10.68 -21.13
CA ARG A 153 10.25 -10.90 -20.48
C ARG A 153 10.36 -10.52 -19.01
N ARG A 154 9.41 -9.73 -18.52
CA ARG A 154 9.36 -9.28 -17.13
C ARG A 154 7.96 -9.54 -16.59
N LYS A 155 7.88 -9.98 -15.34
CA LYS A 155 6.64 -10.15 -14.60
C LYS A 155 6.85 -9.78 -13.13
N PRO A 156 5.84 -9.21 -12.45
CA PRO A 156 5.96 -8.87 -11.04
C PRO A 156 6.05 -10.14 -10.18
N THR A 157 6.92 -10.10 -9.17
CA THR A 157 6.91 -11.11 -8.08
C THR A 157 5.96 -10.66 -6.97
N VAL A 158 6.11 -9.41 -6.53
CA VAL A 158 5.15 -8.71 -5.68
C VAL A 158 4.16 -7.99 -6.60
N ARG A 159 2.90 -8.45 -6.60
CA ARG A 159 1.85 -8.03 -7.53
C ARG A 159 1.27 -6.67 -7.15
N THR A 160 1.01 -6.49 -5.85
CA THR A 160 0.42 -5.28 -5.30
C THR A 160 1.47 -4.55 -4.47
N ARG A 161 1.84 -3.34 -4.87
CA ARG A 161 2.91 -2.54 -4.26
C ARG A 161 2.29 -1.24 -3.78
N ILE A 162 1.85 -1.29 -2.52
CA ILE A 162 1.01 -0.31 -1.87
C ILE A 162 1.90 0.75 -1.19
N SER A 163 1.69 2.01 -1.54
CA SER A 163 2.28 3.17 -0.86
C SER A 163 1.17 4.08 -0.32
N ARG A 164 1.55 5.24 0.20
CA ARG A 164 0.66 6.29 0.70
C ARG A 164 1.14 7.64 0.18
N CYS A 165 0.23 8.61 0.02
CA CYS A 165 0.63 9.99 -0.20
C CYS A 165 1.61 10.46 0.89
N PHE A 166 2.71 11.11 0.48
CA PHE A 166 3.74 11.61 1.41
C PHE A 166 3.22 12.71 2.34
N TYR A 167 2.44 13.62 1.78
CA TYR A 167 1.94 14.81 2.47
C TYR A 167 0.42 14.82 2.64
N GLY A 168 -0.25 13.74 2.22
CA GLY A 168 -1.65 13.51 2.56
C GLY A 168 -1.83 13.46 4.08
N PRO A 169 -2.93 14.01 4.62
CA PRO A 169 -3.20 13.98 6.05
C PRO A 169 -3.50 12.56 6.52
N VAL A 170 -3.19 12.29 7.79
CA VAL A 170 -3.75 11.12 8.48
C VAL A 170 -4.99 11.56 9.25
N ASN A 171 -6.08 10.81 9.14
CA ASN A 171 -7.26 10.97 9.99
C ASN A 171 -7.00 10.37 11.39
N ARG A 172 -5.94 10.87 12.04
CA ARG A 172 -5.40 10.44 13.33
C ARG A 172 -4.76 11.62 14.06
N PRO A 173 -4.68 11.57 15.40
CA PRO A 173 -3.93 12.57 16.17
C PRO A 173 -2.50 12.75 15.64
N PRO A 174 -1.94 13.98 15.70
CA PRO A 174 -2.54 15.16 16.31
C PRO A 174 -3.46 15.98 15.38
N LYS A 175 -3.39 15.79 14.05
CA LYS A 175 -4.12 16.63 13.08
C LYS A 175 -5.54 16.16 12.79
N SER A 176 -5.80 14.85 12.82
CA SER A 176 -7.12 14.22 12.60
C SER A 176 -7.88 14.76 11.38
N ARG A 177 -7.15 14.94 10.26
CA ARG A 177 -7.71 15.50 9.02
C ARG A 177 -8.11 14.38 8.08
N ASP A 178 -9.36 14.39 7.68
CA ASP A 178 -9.94 13.46 6.71
C ASP A 178 -9.64 13.95 5.30
N GLU A 179 -8.87 13.17 4.54
CA GLU A 179 -8.50 13.48 3.17
C GLU A 179 -9.72 13.63 2.25
N LEU A 180 -10.84 12.97 2.56
CA LEU A 180 -12.07 13.05 1.77
C LEU A 180 -12.95 14.27 2.13
N ALA A 181 -12.60 15.03 3.17
CA ALA A 181 -13.43 16.10 3.72
C ALA A 181 -13.03 17.52 3.29
N ASP A 182 -12.04 17.66 2.41
CA ASP A 182 -11.59 18.96 1.88
C ASP A 182 -11.42 18.92 0.35
N ASP A 183 -11.05 20.05 -0.25
CA ASP A 183 -10.84 20.18 -1.70
C ASP A 183 -9.37 20.10 -2.15
N VAL A 184 -8.45 19.70 -1.26
CA VAL A 184 -7.03 19.61 -1.62
C VAL A 184 -6.77 18.41 -2.54
N ASP A 185 -5.99 18.66 -3.58
CA ASP A 185 -5.46 17.64 -4.48
C ASP A 185 -4.15 17.05 -3.93
N TYR A 186 -4.28 15.91 -3.26
CA TYR A 186 -3.15 15.18 -2.67
C TYR A 186 -2.38 14.31 -3.67
N TYR A 187 -2.84 14.22 -4.91
CA TYR A 187 -2.28 13.33 -5.93
C TYR A 187 -2.02 14.08 -7.24
N PRO A 188 -1.18 15.13 -7.23
CA PRO A 188 -0.83 15.86 -8.43
C PRO A 188 -0.14 14.93 -9.44
N GLU A 189 -0.21 15.31 -10.71
CA GLU A 189 0.16 14.45 -11.83
C GLU A 189 1.63 14.04 -11.81
N GLU A 190 2.56 14.96 -11.52
CA GLU A 190 3.99 14.63 -11.41
C GLU A 190 4.30 13.69 -10.23
N TYR A 191 3.56 13.81 -9.13
CA TYR A 191 3.69 12.87 -8.00
C TYR A 191 3.27 11.45 -8.41
N LEU A 192 2.13 11.32 -9.09
CA LEU A 192 1.66 10.03 -9.61
C LEU A 192 2.60 9.46 -10.67
N ASN A 193 3.17 10.31 -11.52
CA ASN A 193 4.15 9.90 -12.52
C ASN A 193 5.42 9.31 -11.87
N ARG A 194 5.97 9.99 -10.85
CA ARG A 194 7.09 9.50 -10.03
C ARG A 194 6.81 8.12 -9.45
N LEU A 195 5.64 7.96 -8.82
CA LEU A 195 5.23 6.69 -8.23
C LEU A 195 5.08 5.57 -9.27
N ALA A 196 4.53 5.89 -10.45
CA ALA A 196 4.45 4.94 -11.56
C ALA A 196 5.85 4.49 -12.01
N HIS A 197 6.81 5.40 -12.17
CA HIS A 197 8.21 5.07 -12.46
C HIS A 197 8.90 4.23 -11.38
N GLU A 198 8.50 4.41 -10.12
CA GLU A 198 9.06 3.69 -8.97
C GLU A 198 8.38 2.33 -8.71
N GLY A 199 7.50 1.88 -9.61
CA GLY A 199 6.87 0.57 -9.49
C GLY A 199 5.60 0.57 -8.62
N VAL A 200 5.23 1.66 -7.95
CA VAL A 200 3.99 1.71 -7.16
C VAL A 200 2.78 1.51 -8.07
N ASN A 201 1.80 0.73 -7.62
CA ASN A 201 0.55 0.50 -8.35
C ASN A 201 -0.69 0.54 -7.46
N ALA A 202 -0.51 0.86 -6.17
CA ALA A 202 -1.59 1.04 -5.22
C ALA A 202 -1.27 2.16 -4.24
N LEU A 203 -2.27 2.98 -3.93
CA LEU A 203 -2.22 4.01 -2.89
C LEU A 203 -3.36 3.80 -1.90
N TRP A 204 -3.10 4.09 -0.63
CA TRP A 204 -4.12 4.05 0.42
C TRP A 204 -4.29 5.38 1.14
N PHE A 205 -5.51 5.62 1.61
CA PHE A 205 -5.86 6.67 2.57
C PHE A 205 -7.05 6.22 3.44
N THR A 206 -7.30 6.91 4.54
CA THR A 206 -8.27 6.46 5.55
C THR A 206 -9.71 6.78 5.14
N LEU A 207 -10.64 5.84 5.36
CA LEU A 207 -12.07 6.11 5.45
C LEU A 207 -12.67 5.51 6.72
N HIS A 208 -13.89 5.95 7.06
CA HIS A 208 -14.76 5.34 8.05
C HIS A 208 -16.10 4.97 7.43
N PHE A 209 -16.59 3.74 7.64
CA PHE A 209 -17.86 3.32 7.07
C PHE A 209 -19.01 4.17 7.59
N PHE A 210 -19.03 4.47 8.89
CA PHE A 210 -20.10 5.26 9.49
C PHE A 210 -20.24 6.69 8.93
N GLN A 211 -19.21 7.25 8.30
CA GLN A 211 -19.26 8.59 7.67
C GLN A 211 -19.42 8.56 6.15
N THR A 212 -18.96 7.49 5.50
CA THR A 212 -18.75 7.46 4.04
C THR A 212 -19.60 6.41 3.33
N VAL A 213 -20.17 5.44 4.04
CA VAL A 213 -20.89 4.31 3.42
C VAL A 213 -22.34 4.30 3.91
N PRO A 214 -23.30 4.71 3.06
CA PRO A 214 -24.72 4.55 3.36
C PRO A 214 -25.09 3.07 3.57
N SER A 215 -26.02 2.80 4.49
CA SER A 215 -26.47 1.44 4.82
C SER A 215 -27.97 1.42 5.05
N ALA A 216 -28.66 0.41 4.52
CA ALA A 216 -30.07 0.18 4.86
C ALA A 216 -30.20 -0.61 6.18
N ILE A 217 -29.19 -1.41 6.55
CA ILE A 217 -29.18 -2.18 7.80
C ILE A 217 -28.87 -1.31 9.03
N ILE A 218 -28.01 -0.29 8.86
CA ILE A 218 -27.69 0.72 9.88
C ILE A 218 -27.89 2.12 9.26
N PRO A 219 -29.14 2.63 9.23
CA PRO A 219 -29.47 3.91 8.60
C PRO A 219 -28.79 5.15 9.22
N GLU A 220 -28.25 5.02 10.43
CA GLU A 220 -27.49 6.08 11.11
C GLU A 220 -26.13 6.36 10.45
N TYR A 221 -25.66 5.47 9.57
CA TYR A 221 -24.38 5.61 8.87
C TYR A 221 -24.52 6.23 7.48
N GLY A 222 -23.52 7.03 7.10
CA GLY A 222 -23.41 7.57 5.74
C GLY A 222 -24.37 8.70 5.38
N ALA A 223 -25.07 9.30 6.36
CA ALA A 223 -26.07 10.36 6.13
C ALA A 223 -25.56 11.56 5.30
N ASN A 224 -24.23 11.81 5.27
CA ASN A 224 -23.59 12.87 4.49
C ASN A 224 -22.42 12.34 3.64
N ALA A 225 -22.52 11.12 3.12
CA ALA A 225 -21.45 10.45 2.37
C ALA A 225 -21.16 11.08 1.00
N GLY A 226 -22.13 11.77 0.39
CA GLY A 226 -22.07 12.25 -1.01
C GLY A 226 -20.77 12.98 -1.39
N PRO A 227 -20.36 14.04 -0.69
CA PRO A 227 -19.11 14.75 -0.98
C PRO A 227 -17.85 13.87 -0.89
N ARG A 228 -17.80 12.98 0.11
CA ARG A 228 -16.68 12.05 0.30
C ARG A 228 -16.60 11.03 -0.83
N LEU A 229 -17.75 10.48 -1.22
CA LEU A 229 -17.86 9.52 -2.33
C LEU A 229 -17.49 10.17 -3.67
N GLU A 230 -17.90 11.43 -3.91
CA GLU A 230 -17.48 12.16 -5.12
C GLU A 230 -15.97 12.39 -5.15
N LYS A 231 -15.37 12.88 -4.04
CA LYS A 231 -13.92 13.06 -3.97
C LYS A 231 -13.18 11.74 -4.16
N LEU A 232 -13.65 10.66 -3.55
CA LEU A 232 -13.11 9.31 -3.72
C LEU A 232 -13.18 8.85 -5.18
N ARG A 233 -14.34 8.98 -5.85
CA ARG A 233 -14.49 8.67 -7.29
C ARG A 233 -13.54 9.47 -8.17
N ARG A 234 -13.38 10.77 -7.90
CA ARG A 234 -12.43 11.65 -8.62
C ARG A 234 -10.99 11.19 -8.44
N THR A 235 -10.59 10.86 -7.22
CA THR A 235 -9.24 10.34 -6.92
C THR A 235 -8.97 9.01 -7.63
N VAL A 236 -9.93 8.07 -7.61
CA VAL A 236 -9.82 6.80 -8.34
C VAL A 236 -9.56 7.03 -9.83
N ARG A 237 -10.42 7.82 -10.50
CA ARG A 237 -10.25 8.14 -11.92
C ARG A 237 -8.90 8.78 -12.23
N LYS A 238 -8.43 9.68 -11.36
CA LYS A 238 -7.16 10.38 -11.56
C LYS A 238 -5.97 9.43 -11.47
N CYS A 239 -5.92 8.60 -10.42
CA CYS A 239 -4.81 7.68 -10.16
C CYS A 239 -4.78 6.52 -11.18
N GLU A 240 -5.95 6.06 -11.65
CA GLU A 240 -6.04 4.98 -12.64
C GLU A 240 -5.30 5.32 -13.94
N ARG A 241 -5.34 6.60 -14.37
CA ARG A 241 -4.56 7.06 -15.54
C ARG A 241 -3.06 6.80 -15.40
N TYR A 242 -2.53 6.64 -14.20
CA TYR A 242 -1.11 6.33 -13.93
C TYR A 242 -0.86 4.85 -13.59
N GLY A 243 -1.88 4.00 -13.72
CA GLY A 243 -1.78 2.59 -13.34
C GLY A 243 -1.86 2.33 -11.84
N ILE A 244 -2.25 3.34 -11.06
CA ILE A 244 -2.27 3.30 -9.60
C ILE A 244 -3.71 3.16 -9.14
N ARG A 245 -4.04 2.05 -8.47
CA ARG A 245 -5.38 1.85 -7.91
C ARG A 245 -5.47 2.36 -6.49
N ILE A 246 -6.68 2.73 -6.06
CA ILE A 246 -6.94 3.18 -4.70
C ILE A 246 -7.43 2.04 -3.82
N TYR A 247 -6.84 1.95 -2.63
CA TYR A 247 -7.19 1.01 -1.56
C TYR A 247 -7.59 1.82 -0.34
N PRO A 248 -8.88 2.10 -0.12
CA PRO A 248 -9.30 2.74 1.10
C PRO A 248 -8.90 1.88 2.30
N PHE A 249 -8.37 2.53 3.33
CA PHE A 249 -7.97 1.90 4.57
C PHE A 249 -9.01 2.18 5.65
N CYS A 250 -9.41 1.14 6.37
CA CYS A 250 -10.39 1.25 7.44
C CYS A 250 -10.03 0.40 8.66
N ILE A 251 -10.60 0.74 9.81
CA ILE A 251 -10.52 -0.04 11.05
C ILE A 251 -11.95 -0.46 11.37
N GLU A 252 -12.41 -1.51 10.68
CA GLU A 252 -13.84 -1.88 10.64
C GLU A 252 -14.06 -3.34 11.07
N PRO A 253 -15.23 -3.66 11.62
CA PRO A 253 -16.32 -2.73 11.99
C PRO A 253 -15.93 -1.85 13.18
N ALA A 254 -16.22 -0.55 13.14
CA ALA A 254 -15.96 0.35 14.25
C ALA A 254 -16.81 0.01 15.48
N ALA A 255 -16.21 0.00 16.68
CA ALA A 255 -16.96 -0.22 17.92
C ALA A 255 -17.80 1.00 18.33
N PHE A 256 -18.90 0.75 19.04
CA PHE A 256 -19.86 1.78 19.45
C PHE A 256 -19.39 2.65 20.62
N ASN A 257 -18.17 2.44 21.13
CA ASN A 257 -17.57 3.24 22.20
C ASN A 257 -16.65 4.35 21.68
N TRP A 258 -16.44 4.45 20.37
CA TRP A 258 -15.62 5.51 19.79
C TRP A 258 -16.46 6.80 19.69
N PRO A 259 -15.91 8.00 20.00
CA PRO A 259 -16.72 9.18 20.29
C PRO A 259 -17.16 9.90 19.01
N TYR A 260 -17.93 9.21 18.17
CA TYR A 260 -18.58 9.74 16.98
C TYR A 260 -20.11 9.67 17.16
N PRO A 261 -20.85 10.73 16.79
CA PRO A 261 -22.31 10.76 16.96
C PRO A 261 -23.01 9.65 16.17
N GLU A 262 -22.51 9.30 14.98
CA GLU A 262 -23.04 8.22 14.14
C GLU A 262 -22.95 6.86 14.86
N LEU A 263 -21.81 6.60 15.52
CA LEU A 263 -21.59 5.37 16.30
C LEU A 263 -22.44 5.33 17.56
N ALA A 264 -22.61 6.46 18.25
CA ALA A 264 -23.48 6.56 19.42
C ALA A 264 -24.96 6.31 19.03
N ALA A 265 -25.43 6.91 17.94
CA ALA A 265 -26.78 6.72 17.42
C ALA A 265 -27.03 5.26 17.01
N ALA A 266 -26.14 4.68 16.19
CA ALA A 266 -26.23 3.27 15.78
C ALA A 266 -26.19 2.32 16.99
N GLY A 267 -25.33 2.60 17.97
CA GLY A 267 -25.24 1.80 19.19
C GLY A 267 -26.50 1.89 20.06
N ALA A 268 -27.23 3.00 20.03
CA ALA A 268 -28.51 3.15 20.72
C ALA A 268 -29.65 2.44 19.97
N ALA A 269 -29.69 2.56 18.64
CA ALA A 269 -30.74 1.98 17.79
C ALA A 269 -30.58 0.46 17.58
N HIS A 270 -29.37 -0.08 17.71
CA HIS A 270 -29.05 -1.48 17.44
C HIS A 270 -28.30 -2.16 18.60
N PRO A 271 -28.92 -2.26 19.80
CA PRO A 271 -28.27 -2.88 20.95
C PRO A 271 -27.93 -4.36 20.74
N ASP A 272 -28.62 -5.05 19.83
CA ASP A 272 -28.35 -6.43 19.44
C ASP A 272 -26.96 -6.62 18.79
N LEU A 273 -26.44 -5.58 18.14
CA LEU A 273 -25.11 -5.55 17.55
C LEU A 273 -23.99 -5.31 18.57
N LYS A 274 -24.29 -4.91 19.80
CA LYS A 274 -23.27 -4.69 20.84
C LYS A 274 -22.72 -6.02 21.36
N GLY A 275 -21.40 -6.07 21.47
CA GLY A 275 -20.64 -7.17 22.07
C GLY A 275 -19.77 -6.71 23.24
N HIS A 276 -18.66 -7.40 23.46
CA HIS A 276 -17.72 -7.13 24.55
C HIS A 276 -17.26 -5.67 24.52
N GLN A 277 -17.39 -4.95 25.64
CA GLN A 277 -16.98 -3.53 25.76
C GLN A 277 -17.56 -2.62 24.66
N ASN A 278 -18.79 -2.89 24.19
CA ASN A 278 -19.43 -2.20 23.06
C ASN A 278 -18.72 -2.39 21.71
N ALA A 279 -17.92 -3.45 21.55
CA ALA A 279 -17.46 -3.92 20.25
C ALA A 279 -18.64 -4.21 19.33
N PHE A 280 -18.42 -4.10 18.02
CA PHE A 280 -19.38 -4.52 17.02
C PHE A 280 -19.39 -6.04 16.90
N CYS A 281 -20.50 -6.69 17.26
CA CYS A 281 -20.59 -8.13 17.30
C CYS A 281 -20.92 -8.73 15.92
N THR A 282 -19.92 -9.29 15.26
CA THR A 282 -20.06 -10.01 13.97
C THR A 282 -20.52 -11.47 14.11
N SER A 283 -20.83 -11.92 15.33
CA SER A 283 -21.46 -13.23 15.54
C SER A 283 -22.98 -13.20 15.37
N THR A 284 -23.60 -12.04 15.20
CA THR A 284 -25.02 -11.93 14.82
C THR A 284 -25.18 -12.01 13.30
N GLU A 285 -26.35 -12.48 12.85
CA GLU A 285 -26.70 -12.47 11.42
C GLU A 285 -26.73 -11.03 10.87
N LYS A 286 -27.39 -10.12 11.59
CA LYS A 286 -27.46 -8.70 11.24
C LYS A 286 -26.07 -8.05 11.12
N GLY A 287 -25.14 -8.38 12.03
CA GLY A 287 -23.78 -7.83 12.00
C GLY A 287 -22.98 -8.27 10.78
N ARG A 288 -23.11 -9.54 10.37
CA ARG A 288 -22.49 -10.04 9.12
C ARG A 288 -23.17 -9.45 7.89
N ALA A 289 -24.50 -9.36 7.90
CA ALA A 289 -25.27 -8.77 6.80
C ALA A 289 -24.89 -7.30 6.57
N TYR A 290 -24.71 -6.52 7.64
CA TYR A 290 -24.23 -5.13 7.55
C TYR A 290 -22.84 -5.03 6.90
N LEU A 291 -21.87 -5.85 7.33
CA LEU A 291 -20.53 -5.80 6.74
C LEU A 291 -20.50 -6.16 5.26
N GLU A 292 -21.32 -7.13 4.87
CA GLU A 292 -21.51 -7.52 3.48
C GLU A 292 -22.18 -6.41 2.67
N GLU A 293 -23.24 -5.77 3.21
CA GLU A 293 -23.90 -4.63 2.59
C GLU A 293 -22.95 -3.44 2.45
N ALA A 294 -22.27 -3.02 3.53
CA ALA A 294 -21.43 -1.84 3.54
C ALA A 294 -20.28 -1.93 2.51
N THR A 295 -19.63 -3.09 2.44
CA THR A 295 -18.57 -3.30 1.43
C THR A 295 -19.14 -3.38 0.02
N ARG A 296 -20.28 -4.03 -0.20
CA ARG A 296 -20.97 -4.02 -1.50
C ARG A 296 -21.34 -2.60 -1.93
N THR A 297 -21.90 -1.80 -1.02
CA THR A 297 -22.28 -0.42 -1.28
C THR A 297 -21.06 0.42 -1.64
N LEU A 298 -19.97 0.36 -0.87
CA LEU A 298 -18.76 1.12 -1.17
C LEU A 298 -18.21 0.83 -2.58
N PHE A 299 -18.14 -0.45 -2.97
CA PHE A 299 -17.61 -0.84 -4.28
C PHE A 299 -18.61 -0.62 -5.43
N THR A 300 -19.91 -0.48 -5.13
CA THR A 300 -20.93 -0.07 -6.10
C THR A 300 -20.87 1.45 -6.33
N GLU A 301 -20.80 2.22 -5.25
CA GLU A 301 -20.74 3.70 -5.28
C GLU A 301 -19.42 4.22 -5.87
N VAL A 302 -18.35 3.43 -5.78
CA VAL A 302 -17.02 3.79 -6.28
C VAL A 302 -16.47 2.63 -7.12
N PRO A 303 -16.86 2.54 -8.41
CA PRO A 303 -16.30 1.56 -9.31
C PRO A 303 -14.78 1.78 -9.50
N ASP A 304 -14.09 0.73 -9.96
CA ASP A 304 -12.64 0.71 -10.22
C ASP A 304 -11.73 0.88 -8.98
N LEU A 305 -12.27 0.80 -7.76
CA LEU A 305 -11.45 0.62 -6.55
C LEU A 305 -10.54 -0.60 -6.69
N GLY A 306 -9.28 -0.45 -6.30
CA GLY A 306 -8.30 -1.53 -6.36
C GLY A 306 -8.53 -2.60 -5.30
N GLY A 307 -9.07 -2.20 -4.15
CA GLY A 307 -9.27 -3.07 -3.01
C GLY A 307 -9.63 -2.30 -1.75
N LEU A 308 -9.62 -2.99 -0.62
CA LEU A 308 -9.84 -2.45 0.72
C LEU A 308 -8.72 -2.98 1.63
N ILE A 309 -8.14 -2.11 2.45
CA ILE A 309 -7.24 -2.52 3.53
C ILE A 309 -8.01 -2.36 4.83
N THR A 310 -8.13 -3.43 5.63
CA THR A 310 -8.79 -3.37 6.94
C THR A 310 -7.83 -3.81 8.04
N ILE A 311 -7.81 -3.08 9.16
CA ILE A 311 -7.26 -3.58 10.42
C ILE A 311 -8.42 -4.09 11.28
N PRO A 312 -8.68 -5.41 11.30
CA PRO A 312 -9.75 -5.97 12.11
C PRO A 312 -9.33 -6.21 13.57
N VAL A 313 -8.03 -6.15 13.90
CA VAL A 313 -7.51 -6.45 15.27
C VAL A 313 -6.37 -5.50 15.66
N GLY A 314 -6.48 -4.89 16.85
CA GLY A 314 -5.34 -4.39 17.61
C GLY A 314 -5.01 -2.89 17.54
N GLU A 315 -5.65 -2.11 16.66
CA GLU A 315 -5.45 -0.64 16.63
C GLU A 315 -6.57 0.13 17.33
N ARG A 316 -7.81 -0.28 17.12
CA ARG A 316 -8.99 0.21 17.84
C ARG A 316 -9.88 -0.99 18.16
N LEU A 317 -10.82 -0.80 19.08
CA LEU A 317 -11.87 -1.79 19.28
C LEU A 317 -12.74 -1.85 18.02
N THR A 318 -12.98 -3.08 17.56
CA THR A 318 -13.74 -3.42 16.35
C THR A 318 -14.69 -4.56 16.69
N HIS A 319 -14.34 -5.82 16.41
CA HIS A 319 -15.08 -7.01 16.84
C HIS A 319 -14.70 -7.46 18.26
N CYS A 320 -15.46 -8.39 18.84
CA CYS A 320 -15.35 -8.72 20.27
C CYS A 320 -14.00 -9.33 20.72
N TYR A 321 -13.10 -9.68 19.80
CA TYR A 321 -11.76 -10.19 20.10
C TYR A 321 -10.66 -9.23 19.61
N SER A 322 -11.01 -8.04 19.15
CA SER A 322 -10.05 -7.13 18.54
C SER A 322 -9.30 -6.24 19.54
N SER A 323 -9.77 -6.18 20.79
CA SER A 323 -9.05 -5.59 21.91
C SER A 323 -8.98 -6.56 23.09
N THR A 324 -7.76 -6.84 23.53
CA THR A 324 -7.44 -7.52 24.80
C THR A 324 -6.13 -6.98 25.35
N ILE A 325 -6.01 -5.65 25.43
CA ILE A 325 -4.97 -5.02 26.27
C ILE A 325 -5.66 -4.31 27.45
N PRO A 326 -6.02 -5.01 28.54
CA PRO A 326 -6.29 -4.33 29.79
C PRO A 326 -4.94 -4.05 30.46
N HIS A 327 -4.58 -2.76 30.56
CA HIS A 327 -3.67 -2.24 31.58
C HIS A 327 -2.43 -3.11 31.88
N GLY A 328 -1.63 -3.44 30.87
CA GLY A 328 -0.31 -4.08 31.08
C GLY A 328 -0.34 -5.51 31.65
N SER A 329 -1.50 -6.17 31.73
CA SER A 329 -1.61 -7.53 32.26
C SER A 329 -1.58 -8.54 31.10
N ARG A 330 -0.63 -9.49 31.13
CA ARG A 330 -0.59 -10.62 30.20
C ARG A 330 -1.79 -11.55 30.49
N GLY A 331 -2.89 -11.39 29.75
CA GLY A 331 -4.03 -12.30 29.81
C GLY A 331 -5.23 -11.74 29.05
N THR A 332 -5.88 -12.60 28.25
CA THR A 332 -7.17 -12.27 27.66
C THR A 332 -8.17 -12.10 28.79
N ALA A 333 -8.63 -10.88 29.07
CA ALA A 333 -9.88 -10.71 29.81
C ALA A 333 -10.94 -11.60 29.16
N SER A 334 -11.73 -12.32 29.98
CA SER A 334 -12.80 -13.17 29.47
C SER A 334 -13.75 -12.33 28.62
N ASN A 335 -13.93 -12.73 27.35
CA ASN A 335 -14.85 -12.06 26.44
C ASN A 335 -16.26 -12.11 27.05
N SER A 336 -16.85 -10.95 27.34
CA SER A 336 -18.16 -10.86 28.01
C SER A 336 -19.36 -10.91 27.05
N CYS A 337 -19.13 -11.02 25.74
CA CYS A 337 -20.21 -11.17 24.77
C CYS A 337 -20.81 -12.58 24.89
N PRO A 338 -22.14 -12.75 25.09
CA PRO A 338 -22.75 -14.06 25.27
C PRO A 338 -22.64 -14.97 24.04
N ARG A 339 -22.40 -14.38 22.86
CA ARG A 339 -22.22 -15.10 21.58
C ARG A 339 -20.75 -15.42 21.34
N CYS A 340 -19.89 -14.40 21.35
CA CYS A 340 -18.48 -14.59 21.00
C CYS A 340 -17.72 -15.38 22.06
N SER A 341 -18.13 -15.35 23.33
CA SER A 341 -17.48 -16.12 24.41
C SER A 341 -17.52 -17.64 24.22
N GLN A 342 -18.43 -18.12 23.37
CA GLN A 342 -18.58 -19.54 23.02
C GLN A 342 -17.76 -19.94 21.77
N ARG A 343 -16.96 -19.01 21.21
CA ARG A 343 -16.24 -19.18 19.96
C ARG A 343 -14.75 -18.94 20.13
N GLN A 344 -13.96 -19.51 19.22
CA GLN A 344 -12.55 -19.16 19.12
C GLN A 344 -12.39 -17.76 18.51
N PRO A 345 -11.35 -17.00 18.90
CA PRO A 345 -11.10 -15.66 18.34
C PRO A 345 -11.00 -15.64 16.81
N TRP A 346 -10.38 -16.67 16.21
CA TRP A 346 -10.23 -16.75 14.76
C TRP A 346 -11.56 -17.00 14.04
N GLU A 347 -12.53 -17.69 14.64
CA GLU A 347 -13.86 -17.90 14.03
C GLU A 347 -14.60 -16.56 13.86
N VAL A 348 -14.50 -15.67 14.85
CA VAL A 348 -15.10 -14.34 14.78
C VAL A 348 -14.40 -13.46 13.73
N LEU A 349 -13.07 -13.57 13.62
CA LEU A 349 -12.31 -12.89 12.56
C LEU A 349 -12.71 -13.40 11.17
N VAL A 350 -12.84 -14.72 10.99
CA VAL A 350 -13.27 -15.35 9.74
C VAL A 350 -14.63 -14.84 9.30
N ASP A 351 -15.62 -14.83 10.18
CA ASP A 351 -16.96 -14.31 9.87
C ASP A 351 -16.93 -12.84 9.45
N THR A 352 -16.11 -12.04 10.13
CA THR A 352 -15.93 -10.60 9.84
C THR A 352 -15.37 -10.40 8.44
N LEU A 353 -14.28 -11.10 8.12
CA LEU A 353 -13.59 -10.97 6.83
C LEU A 353 -14.39 -11.60 5.69
N ALA A 354 -15.06 -12.73 5.92
CA ALA A 354 -15.88 -13.39 4.91
C ALA A 354 -17.11 -12.57 4.52
N ALA A 355 -17.72 -11.84 5.46
CA ALA A 355 -18.80 -10.90 5.14
C ALA A 355 -18.32 -9.76 4.24
N MET A 356 -17.19 -9.14 4.58
CA MET A 356 -16.57 -8.10 3.75
C MET A 356 -16.20 -8.63 2.36
N GLU A 357 -15.58 -9.82 2.28
CA GLU A 357 -15.17 -10.44 1.02
C GLU A 357 -16.36 -10.70 0.08
N ARG A 358 -17.47 -11.25 0.59
CA ARG A 358 -18.68 -11.48 -0.20
C ARG A 358 -19.27 -10.18 -0.74
N GLY A 359 -19.27 -9.12 0.08
CA GLY A 359 -19.77 -7.81 -0.34
C GLY A 359 -18.96 -7.23 -1.49
N ILE A 360 -17.63 -7.19 -1.35
CA ILE A 360 -16.70 -6.71 -2.39
C ILE A 360 -16.85 -7.51 -3.68
N HIS A 361 -16.64 -8.82 -3.62
CA HIS A 361 -16.59 -9.65 -4.84
C HIS A 361 -17.95 -9.85 -5.51
N SER A 362 -19.07 -9.53 -4.85
CA SER A 362 -20.39 -9.55 -5.49
C SER A 362 -20.56 -8.49 -6.59
N VAL A 363 -19.75 -7.43 -6.56
CA VAL A 363 -19.82 -6.31 -7.53
C VAL A 363 -18.45 -5.96 -8.16
N ALA A 364 -17.34 -6.33 -7.51
CA ALA A 364 -15.98 -6.05 -7.95
C ALA A 364 -15.09 -7.31 -7.82
N PRO A 365 -15.21 -8.31 -8.70
CA PRO A 365 -14.51 -9.61 -8.57
C PRO A 365 -12.98 -9.54 -8.67
N GLU A 366 -12.43 -8.44 -9.19
CA GLU A 366 -10.98 -8.22 -9.34
C GLU A 366 -10.38 -7.31 -8.25
N ALA A 367 -11.21 -6.81 -7.33
CA ALA A 367 -10.75 -6.01 -6.20
C ALA A 367 -10.14 -6.89 -5.10
N GLU A 368 -9.15 -6.38 -4.38
CA GLU A 368 -8.47 -7.14 -3.32
C GLU A 368 -8.96 -6.75 -1.92
N LEU A 369 -9.16 -7.72 -1.02
CA LEU A 369 -9.33 -7.45 0.42
C LEU A 369 -8.04 -7.79 1.17
N VAL A 370 -7.34 -6.76 1.67
CA VAL A 370 -6.13 -6.92 2.49
C VAL A 370 -6.51 -6.80 3.97
N ALA A 371 -6.49 -7.91 4.69
CA ALA A 371 -6.73 -7.95 6.13
C ALA A 371 -5.39 -7.86 6.87
N TRP A 372 -5.20 -6.80 7.63
CA TRP A 372 -4.03 -6.60 8.48
C TRP A 372 -4.42 -6.69 9.96
N PRO A 373 -4.46 -7.88 10.57
CA PRO A 373 -4.74 -8.02 12.00
C PRO A 373 -3.51 -7.58 12.82
N TYR A 374 -3.20 -6.29 12.77
CA TYR A 374 -1.96 -5.65 13.20
C TYR A 374 -1.55 -6.01 14.63
N GLY A 375 -2.43 -5.78 15.61
CA GLY A 375 -2.13 -6.07 17.01
C GLY A 375 -2.52 -7.49 17.44
N GLN A 376 -2.84 -8.38 16.52
CA GLN A 376 -3.28 -9.75 16.84
C GLN A 376 -2.28 -10.53 17.68
N PHE A 377 -0.98 -10.37 17.40
CA PHE A 377 0.08 -10.97 18.21
C PHE A 377 0.08 -10.45 19.65
N ILE A 378 -0.19 -9.16 19.84
CA ILE A 378 -0.26 -8.53 21.16
C ILE A 378 -1.52 -8.99 21.89
N CYS A 379 -2.65 -9.07 21.17
CA CYS A 379 -3.95 -9.41 21.74
C CYS A 379 -4.08 -10.92 22.07
N TRP A 380 -3.61 -11.80 21.18
CA TRP A 380 -3.91 -13.24 21.23
C TRP A 380 -2.68 -14.11 21.54
N GLY A 381 -1.47 -13.56 21.46
CA GLY A 381 -0.22 -14.31 21.58
C GLY A 381 0.19 -15.01 20.28
N LYS A 382 1.43 -15.53 20.27
CA LYS A 382 2.08 -16.08 19.08
C LYS A 382 1.29 -17.24 18.47
N GLU A 383 0.90 -18.20 19.29
CA GLU A 383 0.30 -19.46 18.87
C GLU A 383 -1.04 -19.22 18.18
N LYS A 384 -1.90 -18.41 18.79
CA LYS A 384 -3.22 -18.06 18.24
C LYS A 384 -3.13 -17.17 16.99
N THR A 385 -2.11 -16.32 16.90
CA THR A 385 -1.84 -15.56 15.67
C THR A 385 -1.47 -16.49 14.51
N ILE A 386 -0.60 -17.47 14.75
CA ILE A 386 -0.21 -18.46 13.72
C ILE A 386 -1.39 -19.35 13.33
N GLU A 387 -2.19 -19.80 14.30
CA GLU A 387 -3.41 -20.57 14.05
C GLU A 387 -4.38 -19.77 13.17
N ALA A 388 -4.69 -18.52 13.54
CA ALA A 388 -5.60 -17.66 12.80
C ALA A 388 -5.16 -17.41 11.34
N ALA A 389 -3.84 -17.33 11.09
CA ALA A 389 -3.30 -17.21 9.74
C ALA A 389 -3.68 -18.38 8.82
N GLY A 390 -3.88 -19.58 9.39
CA GLY A 390 -4.36 -20.78 8.68
C GLY A 390 -5.87 -20.84 8.46
N HIS A 391 -6.64 -19.84 8.89
CA HIS A 391 -8.11 -19.82 8.78
C HIS A 391 -8.65 -18.67 7.92
N ILE A 392 -7.79 -17.83 7.36
CA ILE A 392 -8.19 -16.66 6.57
C ILE A 392 -9.11 -17.08 5.39
N PRO A 393 -10.27 -16.40 5.19
CA PRO A 393 -11.20 -16.77 4.12
C PRO A 393 -10.59 -16.70 2.73
N LYS A 394 -11.07 -17.55 1.81
CA LYS A 394 -10.73 -17.47 0.39
C LYS A 394 -11.05 -16.07 -0.14
N GLY A 395 -10.19 -15.54 -1.01
CA GLY A 395 -10.34 -14.18 -1.56
C GLY A 395 -9.72 -13.08 -0.69
N VAL A 396 -9.34 -13.38 0.56
CA VAL A 396 -8.69 -12.42 1.45
C VAL A 396 -7.17 -12.57 1.44
N ILE A 397 -6.46 -11.44 1.42
CA ILE A 397 -5.00 -11.36 1.53
C ILE A 397 -4.65 -11.09 2.99
N LEU A 398 -3.84 -11.96 3.60
CA LEU A 398 -3.35 -11.75 4.96
C LEU A 398 -2.12 -10.85 4.94
N GLN A 399 -2.18 -9.73 5.65
CA GLN A 399 -1.04 -8.85 5.88
C GLN A 399 -0.52 -8.99 7.31
N HIS A 400 0.79 -9.14 7.45
CA HIS A 400 1.50 -8.93 8.71
C HIS A 400 2.73 -8.05 8.50
N ASN A 401 3.19 -7.46 9.59
CA ASN A 401 4.46 -6.74 9.62
C ASN A 401 5.58 -7.74 9.43
N PHE A 402 6.47 -7.45 8.49
CA PHE A 402 7.56 -8.33 8.14
C PHE A 402 8.56 -8.49 9.29
N GLU A 403 8.67 -7.47 10.14
CA GLU A 403 9.69 -7.35 11.18
C GLU A 403 9.21 -7.72 12.58
N THR A 404 7.91 -7.63 12.88
CA THR A 404 7.36 -7.80 14.24
C THR A 404 7.71 -9.17 14.82
N GLY A 405 8.29 -9.17 16.02
CA GLY A 405 8.74 -10.39 16.71
C GLY A 405 10.16 -10.82 16.32
N GLY A 406 10.83 -10.06 15.45
CA GLY A 406 12.25 -10.24 15.13
C GLY A 406 13.17 -9.65 16.19
N HIS A 407 14.47 -9.81 16.00
CA HIS A 407 15.49 -9.17 16.82
C HIS A 407 16.66 -8.72 15.95
N ASN A 408 17.21 -7.52 16.22
CA ASN A 408 18.39 -7.01 15.54
C ASN A 408 19.46 -6.59 16.55
N LYS A 409 20.74 -6.83 16.25
CA LYS A 409 21.85 -6.41 17.12
C LYS A 409 22.36 -5.04 16.68
N GLN A 410 22.19 -4.03 17.53
CA GLN A 410 22.67 -2.67 17.29
C GLN A 410 23.61 -2.26 18.42
N LEU A 411 24.84 -1.86 18.08
CA LEU A 411 25.87 -1.43 19.04
C LEU A 411 26.08 -2.45 20.18
N GLY A 412 26.23 -3.73 19.83
CA GLY A 412 26.43 -4.80 20.81
C GLY A 412 25.15 -5.29 21.52
N LYS A 413 24.04 -4.55 21.47
CA LYS A 413 22.78 -4.89 22.15
C LYS A 413 21.76 -5.51 21.21
N LEU A 414 21.16 -6.62 21.62
CA LEU A 414 20.01 -7.20 20.93
C LEU A 414 18.76 -6.35 21.23
N ARG A 415 18.05 -5.94 20.18
CA ARG A 415 16.84 -5.12 20.26
C ARG A 415 15.67 -5.86 19.61
N PRO A 416 14.48 -5.90 20.25
CA PRO A 416 13.30 -6.48 19.64
C PRO A 416 12.85 -5.60 18.47
N ALA A 417 12.65 -6.24 17.31
CA ALA A 417 12.05 -5.62 16.16
C ALA A 417 10.52 -5.68 16.31
N TRP A 418 9.93 -4.50 16.40
CA TRP A 418 8.49 -4.30 16.30
C TRP A 418 8.19 -3.80 14.89
N ASP A 419 7.57 -2.63 14.77
CA ASP A 419 7.17 -2.07 13.50
C ASP A 419 8.21 -1.06 13.00
N TYR A 420 8.19 -0.79 11.70
CA TYR A 420 8.97 0.27 11.05
C TYR A 420 10.49 0.05 11.06
N TRP A 421 10.97 -1.19 11.00
CA TRP A 421 12.40 -1.50 10.96
C TRP A 421 12.94 -1.63 9.54
N LEU A 422 13.77 -0.67 9.12
CA LEU A 422 14.52 -0.74 7.87
C LEU A 422 15.76 -1.62 8.04
N SER A 423 16.54 -1.47 9.12
CA SER A 423 17.81 -2.19 9.30
C SER A 423 17.68 -3.70 9.53
N TYR A 424 16.47 -4.17 9.89
CA TYR A 424 16.21 -5.59 10.12
C TYR A 424 15.87 -6.29 8.80
N VAL A 425 16.78 -7.14 8.31
CA VAL A 425 16.60 -7.84 7.02
C VAL A 425 15.44 -8.84 7.03
N GLY A 426 15.05 -9.37 8.20
CA GLY A 426 13.92 -10.28 8.37
C GLY A 426 13.92 -11.52 7.45
N PRO A 427 12.74 -12.18 7.29
CA PRO A 427 11.50 -11.96 8.03
C PRO A 427 11.64 -12.39 9.49
N SER A 428 10.77 -11.88 10.36
CA SER A 428 10.63 -12.43 11.71
C SER A 428 10.11 -13.87 11.71
N ASP A 429 10.37 -14.61 12.78
CA ASP A 429 9.85 -15.98 12.93
C ASP A 429 8.32 -16.00 12.97
N LEU A 430 7.69 -14.97 13.55
CA LEU A 430 6.25 -14.81 13.56
C LEU A 430 5.71 -14.65 12.13
N PHE A 431 6.28 -13.73 11.35
CA PHE A 431 5.86 -13.51 9.96
C PHE A 431 6.03 -14.80 9.14
N ARG A 432 7.18 -15.47 9.28
CA ARG A 432 7.45 -16.75 8.59
C ARG A 432 6.42 -17.81 8.93
N ALA A 433 6.12 -18.01 10.22
CA ALA A 433 5.16 -19.02 10.65
C ALA A 433 3.74 -18.72 10.15
N CYS A 434 3.30 -17.46 10.20
CA CYS A 434 2.01 -17.04 9.66
C CYS A 434 1.95 -17.21 8.14
N ALA A 435 3.03 -16.85 7.42
CA ALA A 435 3.12 -17.01 5.98
C ALA A 435 3.04 -18.49 5.55
N VAL A 436 3.70 -19.39 6.29
CA VAL A 436 3.59 -20.85 6.05
C VAL A 436 2.17 -21.36 6.32
N ALA A 437 1.56 -20.95 7.44
CA ALA A 437 0.21 -21.36 7.79
C ALA A 437 -0.83 -20.92 6.74
N ALA A 438 -0.72 -19.68 6.24
CA ALA A 438 -1.65 -19.15 5.24
C ALA A 438 -1.40 -19.76 3.85
N THR A 439 -0.14 -19.90 3.42
CA THR A 439 0.18 -20.47 2.09
C THR A 439 -0.22 -21.93 1.99
N ALA A 440 -0.15 -22.70 3.09
CA ALA A 440 -0.69 -24.07 3.16
C ALA A 440 -2.20 -24.17 2.85
N ARG A 441 -2.93 -23.05 2.93
CA ARG A 441 -4.36 -22.93 2.59
C ARG A 441 -4.62 -22.11 1.32
N ASN A 442 -3.58 -21.80 0.54
CA ASN A 442 -3.63 -20.94 -0.64
C ASN A 442 -4.04 -19.48 -0.36
N THR A 443 -3.89 -19.02 0.88
CA THR A 443 -4.10 -17.61 1.23
C THR A 443 -2.90 -16.79 0.77
N ARG A 444 -3.17 -15.70 0.04
CA ARG A 444 -2.13 -14.76 -0.39
C ARG A 444 -1.58 -13.98 0.82
N ILE A 445 -0.27 -13.81 0.86
CA ILE A 445 0.41 -13.02 1.89
C ILE A 445 0.81 -11.64 1.36
N SER A 446 0.57 -10.64 2.19
CA SER A 446 1.10 -9.28 2.10
C SER A 446 2.12 -9.02 3.23
N ALA A 447 3.21 -8.33 2.92
CA ALA A 447 4.16 -7.86 3.92
C ALA A 447 4.01 -6.35 4.12
N LYS A 448 3.75 -5.90 5.34
CA LYS A 448 3.96 -4.50 5.71
C LYS A 448 5.44 -4.31 6.03
N LEU A 449 6.07 -3.37 5.33
CA LEU A 449 7.48 -3.05 5.39
C LEU A 449 7.70 -1.59 5.81
N GLN A 450 8.97 -1.20 5.81
CA GLN A 450 9.38 0.19 5.82
C GLN A 450 10.50 0.38 4.77
N VAL A 451 10.21 1.11 3.69
CA VAL A 451 11.07 1.18 2.50
C VAL A 451 11.91 2.46 2.43
N ALA A 452 11.34 3.66 2.53
CA ALA A 452 12.10 4.90 2.30
C ALA A 452 12.88 5.38 3.54
N CYS A 453 12.21 5.64 4.66
CA CYS A 453 12.83 6.00 5.94
C CYS A 453 12.17 5.22 7.09
N SER A 454 12.73 5.19 8.30
CA SER A 454 12.29 4.32 9.40
C SER A 454 12.23 5.09 10.71
N HIS A 455 11.57 4.56 11.76
CA HIS A 455 11.66 5.16 13.10
C HIS A 455 13.09 5.19 13.64
N GLU A 456 13.97 4.39 13.06
CA GLU A 456 15.40 4.42 13.33
C GLU A 456 16.02 5.77 12.93
N VAL A 457 15.51 6.41 11.86
CA VAL A 457 15.93 7.73 11.39
C VAL A 457 14.72 8.45 10.74
N ALA A 458 13.81 8.97 11.57
CA ALA A 458 12.58 9.61 11.10
C ALA A 458 12.76 11.09 10.68
N THR A 459 13.97 11.64 10.82
CA THR A 459 14.31 13.03 10.49
C THR A 459 14.72 13.24 9.03
N THR A 460 14.85 12.16 8.25
CA THR A 460 15.13 12.21 6.81
C THR A 460 13.97 11.65 6.00
N GLN A 461 13.80 12.14 4.77
CA GLN A 461 12.84 11.60 3.82
C GLN A 461 13.22 10.19 3.36
N VAL A 462 14.52 9.93 3.21
CA VAL A 462 15.05 8.68 2.64
C VAL A 462 16.35 8.27 3.36
N VAL A 463 16.46 6.98 3.67
CA VAL A 463 17.71 6.33 4.10
C VAL A 463 18.16 5.40 2.97
N PRO A 464 19.27 5.68 2.25
CA PRO A 464 19.67 4.90 1.09
C PRO A 464 20.28 3.55 1.48
N ALA A 465 19.45 2.52 1.56
CA ALA A 465 19.84 1.16 1.90
C ALA A 465 19.28 0.08 0.93
N PRO A 466 19.48 0.22 -0.41
CA PRO A 466 18.86 -0.66 -1.39
C PRO A 466 19.28 -2.13 -1.24
N GLY A 467 20.50 -2.41 -0.77
CA GLY A 467 20.95 -3.78 -0.50
C GLY A 467 20.14 -4.48 0.60
N ILE A 468 19.69 -3.74 1.62
CA ILE A 468 18.83 -4.28 2.67
C ILE A 468 17.44 -4.62 2.11
N LEU A 469 16.88 -3.74 1.26
CA LEU A 469 15.62 -4.01 0.57
C LEU A 469 15.71 -5.21 -0.34
N PHE A 470 16.79 -5.33 -1.13
CA PHE A 470 17.02 -6.49 -1.98
C PHE A 470 16.95 -7.80 -1.18
N GLU A 471 17.61 -7.87 -0.02
CA GLU A 471 17.57 -9.06 0.82
C GLU A 471 16.18 -9.31 1.43
N LYS A 472 15.47 -8.26 1.90
CA LYS A 472 14.07 -8.39 2.36
C LYS A 472 13.16 -8.97 1.27
N PHE A 473 13.20 -8.41 0.06
CA PHE A 473 12.39 -8.85 -1.08
C PHE A 473 12.78 -10.23 -1.58
N ARG A 474 14.06 -10.60 -1.49
CA ARG A 474 14.53 -11.96 -1.76
C ARG A 474 13.95 -12.97 -0.77
N GLN A 475 13.85 -12.65 0.53
CA GLN A 475 13.19 -13.53 1.49
C GLN A 475 11.67 -13.60 1.26
N MET A 476 11.02 -12.47 0.97
CA MET A 476 9.61 -12.42 0.59
C MET A 476 9.30 -13.34 -0.60
N ARG A 477 10.15 -13.34 -1.62
CA ARG A 477 10.03 -14.23 -2.79
C ARG A 477 10.09 -15.70 -2.39
N ARG A 478 10.97 -16.08 -1.45
CA ARG A 478 11.06 -17.47 -0.95
C ARG A 478 9.79 -17.89 -0.20
N LEU A 479 9.10 -16.96 0.45
CA LEU A 479 7.84 -17.19 1.16
C LEU A 479 6.59 -16.94 0.29
N GLN A 480 6.76 -16.77 -1.03
CA GLN A 480 5.66 -16.52 -1.97
C GLN A 480 4.79 -15.29 -1.61
N VAL A 481 5.38 -14.29 -0.94
CA VAL A 481 4.71 -13.02 -0.67
C VAL A 481 4.39 -12.33 -1.99
N SER A 482 3.14 -11.93 -2.17
CA SER A 482 2.61 -11.43 -3.45
C SER A 482 2.03 -10.03 -3.36
N SER A 483 2.01 -9.43 -2.18
CA SER A 483 1.62 -8.04 -1.92
C SER A 483 2.60 -7.42 -0.92
N ALA A 484 2.85 -6.12 -1.02
CA ALA A 484 3.66 -5.40 -0.05
C ALA A 484 3.09 -4.00 0.16
N MET A 485 2.95 -3.65 1.43
CA MET A 485 2.77 -2.28 1.86
C MET A 485 4.15 -1.71 2.17
N LEU A 486 4.67 -0.91 1.24
CA LEU A 486 6.04 -0.39 1.26
C LEU A 486 6.27 0.57 2.43
N SER A 487 5.20 1.19 2.90
CA SER A 487 5.21 2.18 3.97
C SER A 487 3.81 2.36 4.56
N TRP A 488 3.74 2.98 5.74
CA TRP A 488 2.48 3.29 6.42
C TRP A 488 2.27 4.80 6.49
N TYR A 489 2.28 5.44 7.67
CA TYR A 489 2.07 6.90 7.77
C TYR A 489 3.28 7.77 7.44
N PHE A 490 4.47 7.19 7.28
CA PHE A 490 5.72 7.90 6.99
C PHE A 490 6.67 7.03 6.16
N GLY A 491 7.76 7.63 5.67
CA GLY A 491 8.70 6.96 4.77
C GLY A 491 8.07 6.62 3.43
N THR A 492 7.31 7.58 2.91
CA THR A 492 6.47 7.49 1.71
C THR A 492 6.96 8.43 0.59
N TYR A 493 8.10 9.10 0.79
CA TYR A 493 8.67 10.00 -0.21
C TYR A 493 9.11 9.19 -1.44
N PRO A 494 8.71 9.58 -2.67
CA PRO A 494 9.19 8.95 -3.88
C PRO A 494 10.73 8.99 -3.92
N SER A 495 11.35 7.84 -4.08
CA SER A 495 12.80 7.74 -3.99
C SER A 495 13.38 6.51 -4.68
N LEU A 496 14.71 6.49 -4.80
CA LEU A 496 15.46 5.31 -5.21
C LEU A 496 15.12 4.07 -4.37
N MET A 497 14.75 4.25 -3.10
CA MET A 497 14.37 3.13 -2.22
C MET A 497 13.04 2.51 -2.66
N THR A 498 12.05 3.34 -2.97
CA THR A 498 10.77 2.86 -3.55
C THR A 498 11.02 2.16 -4.88
N ARG A 499 11.84 2.76 -5.75
CA ARG A 499 12.23 2.16 -7.04
C ARG A 499 12.95 0.82 -6.87
N ALA A 500 13.82 0.68 -5.87
CA ALA A 500 14.52 -0.57 -5.58
C ALA A 500 13.59 -1.65 -5.02
N ALA A 501 12.49 -1.26 -4.38
CA ALA A 501 11.44 -2.15 -3.88
C ALA A 501 10.39 -2.51 -4.95
N GLY A 502 10.28 -1.70 -6.02
CA GLY A 502 9.28 -1.76 -7.09
C GLY A 502 9.51 -2.84 -8.13
#